data_AF-A0A920T221-F1
#
_entry.id   AF-A0A920T221-F1
#
_cell.length_a   1.000
_cell.length_b   1.000
_cell.length_c   1.000
_cell.angle_alpha   90.00
_cell.angle_beta   90.00
_cell.angle_gamma   90.00
#
_symmetry.space_group_name_H-M   'P 1'
#
loop_
_entity.id
_entity.type
_entity.pdbx_description
1 polymer ?
#
loop_
_entity_poly.entity_id
_entity_poly.type
_entity_poly.pdbx_seq_one_letter_code
_entity_poly.pdbx_strand_id
1 'polypeptide(L)'
;MIVVLIANAVPSTSWSPVNDDIFQKVFGLQGLAVFASMIAYLSAQFIDVRVFHFWKKLTKGKHLWLRNNGSTIVSQFVDTATVLILLCATGAIGWDRFIPLLENGFLFKVLVALVDTPIIYAVIYGLKGKIEIAHYDED
;
A
#
# COMPACT_ATOMS: atom_id res chain seq x y z
N MET A 1 6.03 -0.20 -18.45
CA MET A 1 7.28 0.57 -18.64
C MET A 1 7.66 0.78 -20.10
N ILE A 2 7.55 -0.22 -20.98
CA ILE A 2 7.96 -0.12 -22.40
C ILE A 2 7.34 1.08 -23.14
N VAL A 3 6.03 1.32 -22.97
CA VAL A 3 5.34 2.45 -23.60
C VAL A 3 5.94 3.81 -23.23
N VAL A 4 6.32 3.99 -21.96
CA VAL A 4 6.87 5.25 -21.44
C VAL A 4 8.33 5.45 -21.89
N LEU A 5 9.10 4.35 -21.98
CA LEU A 5 10.45 4.38 -22.52
C LEU A 5 10.44 4.76 -24.02
N ILE A 6 9.49 4.21 -24.78
CA ILE A 6 9.31 4.56 -26.20
C ILE A 6 8.87 6.01 -26.33
N ALA A 7 7.90 6.45 -25.52
CA ALA A 7 7.42 7.84 -25.55
C ALA A 7 8.50 8.86 -25.19
N ASN A 8 9.43 8.50 -24.29
CA ASN A 8 10.59 9.32 -23.93
C ASN A 8 11.59 9.44 -25.11
N ALA A 9 11.77 8.38 -25.89
CA ALA A 9 12.72 8.37 -27.00
C ALA A 9 12.26 9.18 -28.23
N VAL A 10 10.98 9.56 -28.29
CA VAL A 10 10.42 10.34 -29.40
C VAL A 10 10.42 11.82 -29.01
N PRO A 11 11.09 12.71 -29.79
CA PRO A 11 11.14 14.12 -29.47
C PRO A 11 9.77 14.79 -29.56
N SER A 12 9.50 15.73 -28.65
CA SER A 12 8.27 16.52 -28.65
C SER A 12 8.16 17.40 -29.90
N THR A 13 6.95 17.50 -30.43
CA THR A 13 6.63 18.38 -31.55
C THR A 13 6.42 19.81 -31.07
N SER A 14 6.73 20.80 -31.92
CA SER A 14 6.63 22.24 -31.58
C SER A 14 5.23 22.73 -31.22
N TRP A 15 4.18 22.01 -31.60
CA TRP A 15 2.79 22.31 -31.30
C TRP A 15 2.29 21.64 -30.02
N SER A 16 3.09 20.78 -29.39
CA SER A 16 2.73 20.09 -28.16
C SER A 16 2.76 21.07 -26.97
N PRO A 17 1.71 21.10 -26.13
CA PRO A 17 1.73 21.85 -24.87
C PRO A 17 2.67 21.23 -23.82
N VAL A 18 3.11 19.99 -24.04
CA VAL A 18 4.06 19.26 -23.17
C VAL A 18 5.38 19.10 -23.92
N ASN A 19 6.44 19.67 -23.37
CA ASN A 19 7.79 19.51 -23.90
C ASN A 19 8.50 18.32 -23.25
N ASP A 20 9.66 17.96 -23.81
CA ASP A 20 10.46 16.81 -23.35
C ASP A 20 10.88 16.94 -21.88
N ASP A 21 11.20 18.14 -21.40
CA ASP A 21 11.58 18.39 -20.01
C ASP A 21 10.45 18.08 -19.01
N ILE A 22 9.22 18.53 -19.31
CA ILE A 22 8.05 18.24 -18.47
C ILE A 22 7.76 16.73 -18.51
N PHE A 23 7.87 16.11 -19.68
CA PHE A 23 7.69 14.67 -19.82
C PHE A 23 8.70 13.88 -18.98
N GLN A 24 9.99 14.24 -19.02
CA GLN A 24 11.04 13.63 -18.20
C GLN A 24 10.77 13.78 -16.70
N LYS A 25 10.34 14.97 -16.26
CA LYS A 25 10.09 15.22 -14.84
C LYS A 25 8.96 14.35 -14.28
N VAL A 26 7.91 14.11 -15.07
CA VAL A 26 6.75 13.33 -14.63
C VAL A 26 6.99 11.83 -14.79
N PHE A 27 7.52 11.41 -15.94
CA PHE A 27 7.60 9.99 -16.30
C PHE A 27 8.99 9.37 -16.11
N GLY A 28 10.05 10.18 -16.02
CA GLY A 28 11.42 9.69 -15.82
C GLY A 28 11.63 8.96 -14.49
N LEU A 29 10.86 9.33 -13.46
CA LEU A 29 10.87 8.69 -12.14
C LEU A 29 9.91 7.51 -12.02
N GLN A 30 9.08 7.24 -13.04
CA GLN A 30 8.06 6.18 -12.96
C GLN A 30 8.66 4.80 -12.72
N GLY A 31 9.76 4.46 -13.41
CA GLY A 31 10.39 3.16 -13.27
C GLY A 31 10.87 2.90 -11.85
N LEU A 32 11.50 3.91 -11.27
CA LEU A 32 11.94 3.90 -9.89
C LEU A 32 10.74 3.83 -8.92
N ALA A 33 9.68 4.61 -9.15
CA ALA A 33 8.48 4.57 -8.30
C ALA A 33 7.80 3.20 -8.30
N VAL A 34 7.72 2.54 -9.47
CA VAL A 34 7.20 1.17 -9.59
C VAL A 34 8.09 0.20 -8.83
N PHE A 35 9.41 0.27 -9.03
CA PHE A 35 10.36 -0.59 -8.33
C PHE A 35 10.29 -0.42 -6.80
N ALA A 36 10.24 0.82 -6.32
CA ALA A 36 10.07 1.13 -4.91
C ALA A 36 8.77 0.57 -4.34
N SER A 37 7.67 0.70 -5.09
CA SER A 37 6.37 0.15 -4.70
C SER A 37 6.38 -1.38 -4.63
N MET A 38 7.09 -2.06 -5.53
CA MET A 38 7.23 -3.52 -5.50
C MET A 38 8.01 -4.00 -4.27
N ILE A 39 9.12 -3.33 -3.92
CA ILE A 39 9.89 -3.64 -2.71
C ILE A 39 9.04 -3.42 -1.47
N ALA A 40 8.35 -2.28 -1.39
CA ALA A 40 7.47 -1.95 -0.29
C ALA A 40 6.36 -2.99 -0.12
N TYR A 41 5.69 -3.33 -1.22
CA TYR A 41 4.63 -4.33 -1.24
C TYR A 41 5.10 -5.70 -0.73
N LEU A 42 6.21 -6.21 -1.25
CA LEU A 42 6.74 -7.51 -0.83
C LEU A 42 7.14 -7.50 0.66
N SER A 43 7.78 -6.43 1.12
CA SER A 43 8.19 -6.27 2.51
C SER A 43 6.98 -6.18 3.44
N ALA A 44 6.00 -5.37 3.07
CA ALA A 44 4.76 -5.20 3.82
C ALA A 44 3.96 -6.50 3.89
N GLN A 45 3.83 -7.22 2.78
CA GLN A 45 3.11 -8.48 2.71
C GLN A 45 3.78 -9.56 3.58
N PHE A 46 5.12 -9.64 3.56
CA PHE A 46 5.84 -10.58 4.42
C PHE A 46 5.61 -10.28 5.91
N ILE A 47 5.64 -9.01 6.29
CA ILE A 47 5.39 -8.56 7.66
C ILE A 47 3.94 -8.81 8.07
N ASP A 48 2.99 -8.54 7.18
CA ASP A 48 1.57 -8.78 7.41
C ASP A 48 1.33 -10.24 7.82
N VAL A 49 1.80 -11.18 7.00
CA VAL A 49 1.65 -12.62 7.26
C VAL A 49 2.32 -13.01 8.58
N ARG A 50 3.51 -12.48 8.87
CA ARG A 50 4.24 -12.81 10.10
C ARG A 50 3.55 -12.29 11.35
N VAL A 51 3.07 -11.05 11.30
CA VAL A 51 2.35 -10.40 12.41
C VAL A 51 0.99 -11.05 12.61
N PHE A 52 0.29 -11.40 11.54
CA PHE A 52 -0.97 -12.14 11.60
C PHE A 52 -0.81 -13.47 12.35
N HIS A 53 0.20 -14.27 11.99
CA HIS A 53 0.49 -15.54 12.66
C HIS A 53 0.97 -15.36 14.10
N PHE A 54 1.74 -14.30 14.38
CA PHE A 54 2.13 -13.93 15.74
C PHE A 54 0.90 -13.69 16.62
N TRP A 55 -0.06 -12.87 16.16
CA TRP A 55 -1.30 -12.63 16.88
C TRP A 55 -2.19 -13.87 16.95
N LYS A 56 -2.25 -14.71 15.91
CA LYS A 56 -2.98 -15.99 15.93
C LYS A 56 -2.47 -16.90 17.06
N LYS A 57 -1.14 -17.07 17.17
CA LYS A 57 -0.51 -17.88 18.21
C LYS A 57 -0.74 -17.31 19.61
N LEU A 58 -0.65 -15.99 19.77
CA LEU A 58 -0.83 -15.32 21.04
C LEU A 58 -2.29 -15.36 21.54
N THR A 59 -3.24 -15.12 20.64
CA THR A 59 -4.68 -15.04 20.97
C THR A 59 -5.40 -16.39 20.94
N LYS A 60 -4.70 -17.48 20.62
CA LYS A 60 -5.26 -18.83 20.45
C LYS A 60 -6.47 -18.85 19.51
N GLY A 61 -6.42 -18.03 18.45
CA GLY A 61 -7.48 -17.92 17.44
C GLY A 61 -8.69 -17.06 17.82
N LYS A 62 -8.83 -16.57 19.07
CA LYS A 62 -10.08 -15.98 19.55
C LYS A 62 -10.45 -14.60 18.99
N HIS A 63 -9.47 -13.81 18.54
CA HIS A 63 -9.69 -12.41 18.14
C HIS A 63 -9.25 -12.14 16.70
N LEU A 64 -10.08 -12.56 15.72
CA LEU A 64 -9.86 -12.32 14.29
C LEU A 64 -9.70 -10.81 13.98
N TRP A 65 -10.54 -9.96 14.57
CA TRP A 65 -10.44 -8.50 14.40
C TRP A 65 -9.07 -7.95 14.81
N LEU A 66 -8.54 -8.39 15.95
CA LEU A 66 -7.29 -7.87 16.51
C LEU A 66 -6.11 -8.27 15.63
N ARG A 67 -6.06 -9.52 15.17
CA ARG A 67 -4.98 -9.99 14.28
C ARG A 67 -5.04 -9.31 12.91
N ASN A 68 -6.24 -9.09 12.36
CA ASN A 68 -6.43 -8.45 11.05
C ASN A 68 -6.03 -6.97 11.06
N ASN A 69 -6.52 -6.21 12.05
CA ASN A 69 -6.16 -4.79 12.18
C ASN A 69 -4.70 -4.63 12.58
N GLY A 70 -4.21 -5.46 13.51
CA GLY A 70 -2.83 -5.43 13.96
C GLY A 70 -1.83 -5.70 12.84
N SER A 71 -2.09 -6.72 11.99
CA SER A 71 -1.21 -7.01 10.85
C SER A 71 -1.29 -5.90 9.79
N THR A 72 -2.50 -5.45 9.46
CA THR A 72 -2.74 -4.39 8.45
C THR A 72 -2.08 -3.08 8.85
N ILE A 73 -2.21 -2.65 10.12
CA ILE A 73 -1.59 -1.39 10.58
C ILE A 73 -0.07 -1.48 10.46
N VAL A 74 0.54 -2.58 10.91
CA VAL A 74 2.02 -2.72 10.85
C VAL A 74 2.51 -2.83 9.41
N SER A 75 1.82 -3.58 8.55
CA SER A 75 2.20 -3.74 7.15
C SER A 75 2.05 -2.43 6.36
N GLN A 76 0.99 -1.67 6.59
CA GLN A 76 0.77 -0.38 5.94
C GLN A 76 1.79 0.68 6.37
N PHE A 77 2.27 0.63 7.63
CA PHE A 77 3.38 1.48 8.06
C PHE A 77 4.63 1.17 7.25
N VAL A 78 5.00 -0.12 7.15
CA VAL A 78 6.20 -0.53 6.43
C VAL A 78 6.10 -0.25 4.94
N ASP A 79 4.94 -0.50 4.32
CA ASP A 79 4.67 -0.14 2.93
C ASP A 79 4.96 1.35 2.68
N THR A 80 4.28 2.22 3.43
CA THR A 80 4.36 3.67 3.24
C THR A 80 5.75 4.20 3.56
N ALA A 81 6.38 3.71 4.63
CA ALA A 81 7.74 4.09 4.99
C ALA A 81 8.75 3.66 3.92
N THR A 82 8.63 2.44 3.41
CA THR A 82 9.58 1.89 2.42
C THR A 82 9.48 2.63 1.10
N VAL A 83 8.26 2.90 0.61
CA VAL A 83 8.05 3.72 -0.60
C VAL A 83 8.67 5.10 -0.41
N LEU A 84 8.38 5.79 0.70
CA LEU A 84 8.88 7.14 0.93
C LEU A 84 10.40 7.19 1.13
N ILE A 85 11.00 6.21 1.80
CA ILE A 85 12.46 6.12 1.96
C ILE A 85 13.13 6.00 0.59
N LEU A 86 12.64 5.11 -0.28
CA LEU A 86 13.21 4.88 -1.60
C LEU A 86 13.03 6.10 -2.53
N LEU A 87 11.88 6.79 -2.45
CA LEU A 87 11.63 8.03 -3.20
C LEU A 87 12.45 9.22 -2.68
N CYS A 88 12.70 9.30 -1.37
CA CYS A 88 13.55 10.36 -0.80
C CYS A 88 15.03 10.10 -1.09
N ALA A 89 15.48 8.85 -1.01
CA ALA A 89 16.87 8.45 -1.32
C ALA A 89 17.27 8.75 -2.77
N THR A 90 16.30 8.81 -3.66
CA THR A 90 16.50 9.04 -5.10
C THR A 90 16.28 10.50 -5.51
N GLY A 91 15.95 11.37 -4.54
CA GLY A 91 15.69 12.78 -4.79
C GLY A 91 14.34 13.08 -5.47
N ALA A 92 13.48 12.07 -5.64
CA ALA A 92 12.13 12.26 -6.18
C ALA A 92 11.24 13.08 -5.23
N ILE A 93 11.44 12.91 -3.92
CA ILE A 93 10.77 13.66 -2.85
C ILE A 93 11.84 14.22 -1.92
N GLY A 94 11.67 15.47 -1.48
CA GLY A 94 12.56 16.06 -0.48
C GLY A 94 12.35 15.45 0.91
N TRP A 95 13.45 15.26 1.65
CA TRP A 95 13.40 14.72 3.02
C TRP A 95 12.58 15.58 3.99
N ASP A 96 12.42 16.88 3.69
CA ASP A 96 11.52 17.80 4.39
C ASP A 96 10.05 17.34 4.36
N ARG A 97 9.66 16.61 3.32
CA ARG A 97 8.29 16.10 3.14
C ARG A 97 8.10 14.68 3.66
N PHE A 98 9.16 14.00 4.08
CA PHE A 98 9.10 12.59 4.47
C PHE A 98 8.11 12.35 5.62
N ILE A 99 8.32 13.06 6.74
CA ILE A 99 7.48 12.92 7.94
C ILE A 99 6.01 13.30 7.67
N PRO A 100 5.69 14.47 7.10
CA PRO A 100 4.28 14.81 6.87
C PRO A 100 3.60 13.86 5.88
N LEU A 101 4.31 13.34 4.87
CA LEU A 101 3.73 12.35 3.95
C LEU A 101 3.52 11.00 4.63
N LEU A 102 4.48 10.56 5.45
CA LEU A 102 4.39 9.31 6.19
C LEU A 102 3.23 9.37 7.18
N GLU A 103 3.16 10.41 8.00
CA GLU A 103 2.12 10.56 9.02
C GLU A 103 0.73 10.65 8.41
N ASN A 104 0.52 11.55 7.44
CA ASN A 104 -0.80 11.72 6.81
C ASN A 104 -1.21 10.47 6.03
N GLY A 105 -0.30 9.88 5.25
CA GLY A 105 -0.58 8.68 4.46
C GLY A 105 -0.87 7.47 5.34
N PHE A 106 -0.07 7.28 6.40
CA PHE A 106 -0.25 6.20 7.35
C PHE A 106 -1.54 6.37 8.15
N LEU A 107 -1.78 7.54 8.73
CA LEU A 107 -2.96 7.80 9.55
C LEU A 107 -4.25 7.59 8.75
N PHE A 108 -4.30 8.08 7.51
CA PHE A 108 -5.43 7.84 6.62
C PHE A 108 -5.69 6.34 6.41
N LYS A 109 -4.65 5.56 6.09
CA LYS A 109 -4.75 4.10 5.91
C LYS A 109 -5.21 3.39 7.18
N VAL A 110 -4.73 3.80 8.36
CA VAL A 110 -5.13 3.23 9.65
C VAL A 110 -6.60 3.50 9.94
N LEU A 111 -7.08 4.73 9.74
CA LEU A 111 -8.50 5.08 9.92
C LEU A 111 -9.41 4.24 9.02
N VAL A 112 -9.01 4.06 7.75
CA VAL A 112 -9.75 3.22 6.81
C VAL A 112 -9.78 1.75 7.28
N ALA A 113 -8.64 1.19 7.72
CA ALA A 113 -8.58 -0.20 8.19
C ALA A 113 -9.48 -0.44 9.43
N LEU A 114 -9.48 0.51 10.36
CA LEU A 114 -10.32 0.46 11.56
C LEU A 114 -11.82 0.53 11.24
N VAL A 115 -12.20 1.23 10.18
CA VAL A 115 -13.61 1.35 9.71
C VAL A 115 -14.02 0.14 8.87
N ASP A 116 -13.12 -0.41 8.05
CA ASP A 116 -13.41 -1.55 7.18
C ASP A 116 -13.81 -2.79 7.98
N THR A 117 -13.10 -3.07 9.07
CA THR A 117 -13.36 -4.27 9.86
C THR A 117 -14.77 -4.34 10.48
N PRO A 118 -15.30 -3.32 11.20
CA PRO A 118 -16.66 -3.37 11.72
C PRO A 118 -17.73 -3.42 10.62
N ILE A 119 -17.48 -2.82 9.45
CA ILE A 119 -18.38 -2.94 8.29
C ILE A 119 -18.50 -4.40 7.85
N ILE A 120 -17.37 -5.12 7.76
CA ILE A 120 -17.38 -6.55 7.40
C ILE A 120 -18.18 -7.37 8.41
N TYR A 121 -17.98 -7.14 9.71
CA TYR A 121 -18.77 -7.83 10.75
C TYR A 121 -20.27 -7.51 10.64
N ALA A 122 -20.64 -6.26 10.34
CA ALA A 122 -22.03 -5.86 10.16
C ALA A 122 -22.66 -6.53 8.92
N VAL A 123 -21.93 -6.62 7.81
CA VAL A 123 -22.37 -7.30 6.59
C VAL A 123 -22.57 -8.79 6.85
N ILE A 124 -21.60 -9.46 7.51
CA ILE A 124 -21.71 -10.88 7.87
C ILE A 124 -22.94 -11.12 8.76
N TYR A 125 -23.17 -10.25 9.75
CA TYR A 125 -24.34 -10.35 10.62
C TYR A 125 -25.65 -10.20 9.85
N GLY A 126 -25.75 -9.26 8.90
CA GLY A 126 -26.94 -9.05 8.06
C GLY A 126 -27.20 -10.16 7.03
N LEU A 127 -26.16 -10.87 6.60
CA LEU A 127 -26.25 -12.00 5.67
C LEU A 127 -26.43 -13.34 6.37
N LYS A 128 -26.21 -13.40 7.69
CA LYS A 128 -26.36 -14.60 8.51
C LYS A 128 -27.80 -15.13 8.38
N GLY A 129 -27.93 -16.34 7.83
CA GLY A 129 -29.23 -17.00 7.61
C GLY A 129 -29.84 -16.81 6.21
N LYS A 130 -29.20 -16.05 5.31
CA LYS A 130 -29.61 -15.91 3.89
C LYS A 130 -28.70 -16.65 2.92
N ILE A 131 -27.50 -17.03 3.36
CA ILE A 131 -26.47 -17.66 2.54
C ILE A 131 -25.76 -18.71 3.40
N GLU A 132 -25.44 -19.86 2.80
CA GLU A 132 -24.56 -20.85 3.41
C GLU A 132 -23.16 -20.25 3.49
N ILE A 133 -22.72 -19.92 4.71
CA ILE A 133 -21.40 -19.34 4.94
C ILE A 133 -20.41 -20.52 4.89
N ALA A 134 -19.44 -20.47 3.97
CA ALA A 134 -18.40 -21.50 3.88
C ALA A 134 -17.73 -21.70 5.24
N HIS A 135 -17.54 -22.97 5.64
CA HIS A 135 -16.83 -23.29 6.86
C HIS A 135 -15.39 -22.80 6.71
N TYR A 136 -15.01 -21.80 7.50
CA TYR A 136 -13.65 -21.30 7.52
C TYR A 136 -12.84 -22.24 8.42
N ASP A 137 -12.22 -23.24 7.82
CA ASP A 137 -11.27 -24.12 8.52
C ASP A 137 -10.04 -23.29 8.90
N GLU A 138 -9.94 -22.93 10.18
CA GLU A 138 -8.80 -22.20 10.73
C GLU A 138 -7.59 -23.14 10.92
N ASP A 139 -6.95 -23.57 9.82
CA ASP A 139 -5.64 -24.26 9.86
C ASP A 139 -4.55 -23.34 10.40
#